data_AF-A0AAW5RYM1-F1
#
_entry.id   AF-A0AAW5RYM1-F1
#
_cell.length_a   1.000
_cell.length_b   1.000
_cell.length_c   1.000
_cell.angle_alpha   90.00
_cell.angle_beta   90.00
_cell.angle_gamma   90.00
#
_symmetry.space_group_name_H-M   'P 1'
#
loop_
_entity.id
_entity.type
_entity.pdbx_description
1 polymer ?
#
loop_
_entity_poly.entity_id
_entity_poly.type
_entity_poly.pdbx_seq_one_letter_code
_entity_poly.pdbx_strand_id
1 'polypeptide(L)'
;MTTANQADGTPSVPRSRKILCIVYAAIAFAALIATWSNGGPYVHSAADFLGTFWRDAKATSASRFVAADALMLAISVVILMVIEATKHSVRFVWVYVVGSFFVAISVMFPLFLIARELRMGTSETPRLRMTDTTLLAVVGVMTAALTVWIDMG
;
A
#
# COMPACT_ATOMS: atom_id res chain seq x y z
N MET A 1 -23.65 -15.75 46.21
CA MET A 1 -22.61 -14.70 46.38
C MET A 1 -21.48 -15.03 45.40
N THR A 2 -21.52 -14.44 44.19
CA THR A 2 -20.71 -13.24 43.77
C THR A 2 -19.22 -13.59 43.63
N THR A 3 -18.49 -13.34 42.55
CA THR A 3 -18.72 -12.83 41.19
C THR A 3 -17.38 -13.00 40.45
N ALA A 4 -17.43 -13.31 39.16
CA ALA A 4 -16.50 -12.92 38.11
C ALA A 4 -15.04 -12.59 38.48
N ASN A 5 -14.13 -13.54 38.23
CA ASN A 5 -12.73 -13.24 37.90
C ASN A 5 -12.53 -13.45 36.40
N GLN A 6 -13.21 -12.63 35.60
CA GLN A 6 -13.04 -12.61 34.15
C GLN A 6 -11.99 -11.55 33.86
N ALA A 7 -10.73 -11.96 34.01
CA ALA A 7 -9.60 -11.14 33.60
C ALA A 7 -9.73 -10.86 32.10
N ASP A 8 -9.85 -9.59 31.76
CA ASP A 8 -9.84 -9.03 30.41
C ASP A 8 -8.57 -9.45 29.66
N GLY A 9 -8.61 -10.62 29.04
CA GLY A 9 -7.65 -11.01 28.02
C GLY A 9 -8.13 -10.47 26.68
N THR A 10 -8.01 -9.16 26.44
CA THR A 10 -8.16 -8.64 25.08
C THR A 10 -7.26 -9.48 24.17
N PRO A 11 -7.78 -10.14 23.12
CA PRO A 11 -6.98 -11.02 22.29
C PRO A 11 -5.83 -10.21 21.70
N SER A 12 -4.62 -10.48 22.19
CA SER A 12 -3.43 -9.75 21.79
C SER A 12 -3.15 -10.07 20.32
N VAL A 13 -3.05 -9.03 19.48
CA VAL A 13 -2.72 -9.19 18.06
C VAL A 13 -1.42 -10.01 17.92
N PRO A 14 -1.39 -11.11 17.14
CA PRO A 14 -0.20 -11.93 16.95
C PRO A 14 1.03 -11.11 16.52
N ARG A 15 2.22 -11.45 17.01
CA ARG A 15 3.47 -10.71 16.71
C ARG A 15 3.78 -10.61 15.21
N SER A 16 3.54 -11.68 14.44
CA SER A 16 3.74 -11.70 12.99
C SER A 16 2.87 -10.67 12.26
N ARG A 17 1.62 -10.53 12.69
CA ARG A 17 0.69 -9.53 12.15
C ARG A 17 1.14 -8.10 12.45
N LYS A 18 1.65 -7.84 13.66
CA LYS A 18 2.22 -6.53 13.99
C LYS A 18 3.38 -6.17 13.06
N ILE A 19 4.23 -7.15 12.75
CA ILE A 19 5.35 -6.97 11.81
C ILE A 19 4.82 -6.65 10.41
N LEU A 20 3.81 -7.38 9.91
CA LEU A 20 3.20 -7.09 8.61
C LEU A 20 2.61 -5.68 8.56
N CYS A 21 1.88 -5.25 9.60
CA CYS A 21 1.36 -3.89 9.66
C CYS A 21 2.48 -2.84 9.62
N ILE A 22 3.59 -3.07 10.33
CA ILE A 22 4.75 -2.18 10.30
C ILE A 22 5.39 -2.14 8.91
N VAL A 23 5.55 -3.29 8.26
CA VAL A 23 6.11 -3.39 6.90
C VAL A 23 5.21 -2.65 5.90
N TYR A 24 3.91 -2.88 5.93
CA TYR A 24 2.97 -2.16 5.06
C TYR A 24 2.94 -0.66 5.34
N ALA A 25 3.06 -0.24 6.61
CA ALA A 25 3.15 1.17 6.96
C ALA A 25 4.45 1.79 6.44
N ALA A 26 5.58 1.09 6.54
CA ALA A 26 6.86 1.54 6.00
C ALA A 26 6.82 1.66 4.47
N ILE A 27 6.21 0.68 3.77
CA ILE A 27 6.03 0.73 2.31
C ILE A 27 5.14 1.92 1.93
N ALA A 28 4.01 2.11 2.61
CA ALA A 28 3.12 3.25 2.36
C ALA A 28 3.83 4.59 2.56
N PHE A 29 4.65 4.70 3.62
CA PHE A 29 5.39 5.92 3.92
C PHE A 29 6.50 6.20 2.89
N ALA A 30 7.27 5.16 2.51
CA ALA A 30 8.29 5.28 1.47
C ALA A 30 7.68 5.66 0.11
N ALA A 31 6.57 5.01 -0.26
CA ALA A 31 5.83 5.34 -1.48
C ALA A 31 5.28 6.77 -1.45
N LEU A 32 4.80 7.24 -0.28
CA LEU A 32 4.31 8.61 -0.13
C LEU A 32 5.44 9.62 -0.34
N ILE A 33 6.61 9.39 0.26
CA ILE A 33 7.78 10.26 0.07
C ILE A 33 8.16 10.31 -1.41
N ALA A 34 8.26 9.17 -2.08
CA ALA A 34 8.66 9.10 -3.49
C ALA A 34 7.64 9.76 -4.44
N THR A 35 6.33 9.64 -4.18
CA THR A 35 5.34 10.28 -5.04
C THR A 35 5.18 11.76 -4.75
N TRP A 36 5.36 12.20 -3.50
CA TRP A 36 5.25 13.61 -3.13
C TRP A 36 6.53 14.42 -3.35
N SER A 37 7.72 13.79 -3.33
CA SER A 37 8.99 14.44 -3.71
C SER A 37 8.94 14.94 -5.16
N ASN A 38 8.30 14.16 -6.04
CA ASN A 38 8.15 14.47 -7.47
C ASN A 38 6.85 15.25 -7.80
N GLY A 39 5.92 15.40 -6.84
CA GLY A 39 4.61 16.02 -7.04
C GLY A 39 4.59 17.55 -6.96
N GLY A 40 5.66 18.17 -6.43
CA GLY A 40 5.79 19.62 -6.19
C GLY A 40 5.45 20.56 -7.37
N PRO A 41 5.72 20.21 -8.65
CA PRO A 41 5.35 21.07 -9.78
C PRO A 41 3.84 21.11 -10.05
N TYR A 42 3.12 20.04 -9.72
CA TYR A 42 1.76 19.78 -10.21
C TYR A 42 0.65 20.19 -9.21
N VAL A 43 1.00 20.60 -7.99
CA VAL A 43 0.06 20.87 -6.87
C VAL A 43 -0.66 22.22 -6.93
N HIS A 44 -0.40 23.06 -7.94
CA HIS A 44 -0.97 24.41 -8.01
C HIS A 44 -2.47 24.43 -8.38
N SER A 45 -2.96 23.41 -9.09
CA SER A 45 -4.39 23.25 -9.42
C SER A 45 -4.68 21.80 -9.82
N ALA A 46 -5.81 21.22 -9.37
CA ALA A 46 -6.18 19.85 -9.71
C ALA A 46 -6.38 19.63 -11.23
N ALA A 47 -6.82 20.68 -11.94
CA ALA A 47 -6.97 20.64 -13.39
C ALA A 47 -5.60 20.66 -14.11
N ASP A 48 -4.66 21.46 -13.61
CA ASP A 48 -3.29 21.46 -14.11
C ASP A 48 -2.58 20.17 -13.75
N PHE A 49 -2.80 19.62 -12.55
CA PHE A 49 -2.28 18.32 -12.14
C PHE A 49 -2.62 17.26 -13.18
N LEU A 50 -3.89 17.01 -13.45
CA LEU A 50 -4.30 16.03 -14.45
C LEU A 50 -3.79 16.39 -15.86
N GLY A 51 -3.92 17.64 -16.29
CA GLY A 51 -3.56 18.04 -17.65
C GLY A 51 -2.06 17.99 -17.97
N THR A 52 -1.21 18.43 -17.05
CA THR A 52 0.24 18.49 -17.21
C THR A 52 0.90 17.17 -16.84
N PHE A 53 0.48 16.51 -15.75
CA PHE A 53 0.95 15.16 -15.39
C PHE A 53 0.73 14.16 -16.53
N TRP A 54 -0.48 14.13 -17.12
CA TRP A 54 -0.73 13.21 -18.23
C TRP A 54 0.04 13.56 -19.50
N ARG A 55 0.43 14.83 -19.68
CA ARG A 55 1.26 15.25 -20.81
C ARG A 55 2.68 14.72 -20.64
N ASP A 56 3.23 14.88 -19.44
CA ASP A 56 4.59 14.47 -19.11
C ASP A 56 4.71 12.95 -18.99
N ALA A 57 3.71 12.28 -18.42
CA ALA A 57 3.59 10.81 -18.43
C ALA A 57 3.57 10.24 -19.86
N LYS A 58 3.14 11.02 -20.86
CA LYS A 58 3.14 10.62 -22.28
C LYS A 58 4.29 11.22 -23.10
N ALA A 59 5.24 11.93 -22.50
CA ALA A 59 6.28 12.65 -23.23
C ALA A 59 7.24 11.71 -23.97
N THR A 60 7.58 10.56 -23.39
CA THR A 60 8.57 9.62 -23.95
C THR A 60 7.99 8.22 -24.09
N SER A 61 8.62 7.36 -24.91
CA SER A 61 8.22 5.95 -25.01
C SER A 61 8.38 5.21 -23.66
N ALA A 62 9.41 5.55 -22.89
CA ALA A 62 9.63 4.96 -21.57
C ALA A 62 8.54 5.37 -20.57
N SER A 63 8.17 6.66 -20.51
CA SER A 63 7.14 7.14 -19.60
C SER A 63 5.75 6.57 -19.94
N ARG A 64 5.44 6.41 -21.23
CA ARG A 64 4.19 5.77 -21.70
C ARG A 64 4.10 4.31 -21.27
N PHE A 65 5.21 3.57 -21.38
CA PHE A 65 5.27 2.17 -20.94
C PHE A 65 5.01 2.06 -19.43
N VAL A 66 5.72 2.85 -18.62
CA VAL A 66 5.54 2.86 -17.15
C VAL A 66 4.13 3.27 -16.74
N ALA A 67 3.55 4.29 -17.39
CA ALA A 67 2.19 4.71 -17.12
C ALA A 67 1.16 3.62 -17.48
N ALA A 68 1.32 2.93 -18.61
CA ALA A 68 0.44 1.84 -19.01
C ALA A 68 0.55 0.63 -18.05
N ASP A 69 1.76 0.25 -17.67
CA ASP A 69 2.01 -0.81 -16.69
C ASP A 69 1.36 -0.50 -15.34
N ALA A 70 1.56 0.73 -14.83
CA ALA A 70 0.96 1.20 -13.59
C ALA A 70 -0.57 1.18 -13.64
N LEU A 71 -1.20 1.55 -14.77
CA LEU A 71 -2.65 1.47 -14.95
C LEU A 71 -3.19 0.03 -14.99
N MET A 72 -2.46 -0.90 -15.60
CA MET A 72 -2.87 -2.31 -15.62
C MET A 72 -2.72 -2.96 -14.24
N LEU A 73 -1.63 -2.65 -13.53
CA LEU A 73 -1.43 -3.05 -12.14
C LEU A 73 -2.53 -2.45 -11.25
N ALA A 74 -2.87 -1.17 -11.46
CA ALA A 74 -3.90 -0.47 -10.73
C ALA A 74 -5.25 -1.19 -10.76
N ILE A 75 -5.70 -1.60 -11.95
CA ILE A 75 -6.96 -2.31 -12.12
C ILE A 75 -6.92 -3.66 -11.37
N SER A 76 -5.81 -4.39 -11.49
CA SER A 76 -5.63 -5.67 -10.80
C SER A 76 -5.70 -5.51 -9.27
N VAL A 77 -5.05 -4.47 -8.74
CA VAL A 77 -5.06 -4.12 -7.32
C VAL A 77 -6.46 -3.71 -6.86
N VAL A 78 -7.17 -2.88 -7.62
CA VAL A 78 -8.55 -2.46 -7.28
C VAL A 78 -9.49 -3.66 -7.23
N ILE A 79 -9.40 -4.58 -8.20
CA ILE A 79 -10.18 -5.82 -8.21
C ILE A 79 -9.91 -6.63 -6.92
N LEU A 80 -8.64 -6.82 -6.58
CA LEU A 80 -8.24 -7.52 -5.34
C LEU A 80 -8.81 -6.82 -4.10
N MET A 81 -8.72 -5.49 -4.01
CA MET A 81 -9.23 -4.72 -2.88
C MET A 81 -10.74 -4.89 -2.71
N VAL A 82 -11.50 -4.85 -3.81
CA VAL A 82 -12.96 -5.04 -3.79
C VAL A 82 -13.32 -6.45 -3.35
N ILE A 83 -12.65 -7.48 -3.88
CA ILE A 83 -12.89 -8.88 -3.52
C ILE A 83 -12.53 -9.15 -2.05
N GLU A 84 -11.36 -8.70 -1.60
CA GLU A 84 -10.91 -8.93 -0.22
C GLU A 84 -11.74 -8.14 0.80
N ALA A 85 -12.26 -6.98 0.40
CA ALA A 85 -13.12 -6.22 1.27
C ALA A 85 -14.50 -6.84 1.48
N THR A 86 -15.08 -7.45 0.45
CA THR A 86 -16.33 -8.19 0.61
C THR A 86 -16.11 -9.44 1.47
N LYS A 87 -14.97 -10.11 1.30
CA LYS A 87 -14.57 -11.28 2.11
C LYS A 87 -14.34 -10.96 3.59
N HIS A 88 -13.69 -9.84 3.90
CA HIS A 88 -13.31 -9.47 5.27
C HIS A 88 -14.15 -8.34 5.87
N SER A 89 -15.28 -7.99 5.23
CA SER A 89 -16.20 -6.93 5.67
C SER A 89 -15.50 -5.59 5.94
N VAL A 90 -14.61 -5.17 5.05
CA VAL A 90 -13.95 -3.84 5.12
C VAL A 90 -14.95 -2.80 4.58
N ARG A 91 -15.54 -1.97 5.46
CA ARG A 91 -16.66 -1.07 5.09
C ARG A 91 -16.31 0.08 4.13
N PHE A 92 -15.03 0.38 3.93
CA PHE A 92 -14.58 1.63 3.28
C PHE A 92 -13.59 1.42 2.13
N VAL A 93 -13.72 0.32 1.38
CA VAL A 93 -12.86 0.02 0.22
C VAL A 93 -12.74 1.19 -0.73
N TRP A 94 -13.86 1.84 -1.03
CA TRP A 94 -13.92 2.96 -1.96
C TRP A 94 -13.13 4.18 -1.49
N VAL A 95 -12.91 4.36 -0.18
CA VAL A 95 -12.01 5.42 0.32
C VAL A 95 -10.58 5.12 -0.11
N TYR A 96 -10.16 3.85 -0.07
CA TYR A 96 -8.83 3.46 -0.55
C TYR A 96 -8.73 3.52 -2.07
N VAL A 97 -9.78 3.14 -2.80
CA VAL A 97 -9.82 3.23 -4.28
C VAL A 97 -9.79 4.69 -4.72
N VAL A 98 -10.63 5.56 -4.15
CA VAL A 98 -10.65 6.98 -4.49
C VAL A 98 -9.35 7.64 -4.03
N GLY A 99 -8.88 7.34 -2.81
CA GLY A 99 -7.60 7.84 -2.32
C GLY A 99 -6.41 7.44 -3.20
N SER A 100 -6.51 6.33 -3.93
CA SER A 100 -5.41 5.84 -4.77
C SER A 100 -5.25 6.66 -6.05
N PHE A 101 -6.34 7.26 -6.54
CA PHE A 101 -6.33 8.25 -7.61
C PHE A 101 -5.71 9.59 -7.17
N PHE A 102 -5.83 9.95 -5.88
CA PHE A 102 -5.32 11.23 -5.37
C PHE A 102 -3.90 11.17 -4.81
N VAL A 103 -3.50 10.05 -4.21
CA VAL A 103 -2.22 9.94 -3.49
C VAL A 103 -1.24 9.06 -4.25
N ALA A 104 -1.60 7.79 -4.43
CA ALA A 104 -0.98 6.78 -5.27
C ALA A 104 -1.51 5.40 -4.87
N ILE A 105 -1.63 4.50 -5.83
CA ILE A 105 -1.94 3.09 -5.59
C ILE A 105 -0.89 2.41 -4.71
N SER A 106 0.39 2.79 -4.87
CA SER A 106 1.50 2.27 -4.06
C SER A 106 1.39 2.63 -2.56
N VAL A 107 0.61 3.67 -2.19
CA VAL A 107 0.37 4.08 -0.79
C VAL A 107 -0.93 3.47 -0.26
N MET A 108 -2.00 3.56 -1.05
CA MET A 108 -3.34 3.14 -0.62
C MET A 108 -3.50 1.62 -0.55
N PHE A 109 -2.77 0.88 -1.40
CA PHE A 109 -2.82 -0.58 -1.36
C PHE A 109 -2.24 -1.17 -0.06
N PRO A 110 -1.02 -0.79 0.40
CA PRO A 110 -0.53 -1.23 1.71
C PRO A 110 -1.45 -0.81 2.87
N LEU A 111 -2.02 0.40 2.83
CA LEU A 111 -2.99 0.85 3.84
C LEU A 111 -4.25 -0.04 3.88
N PHE A 112 -4.74 -0.45 2.71
CA PHE A 112 -5.82 -1.43 2.62
C PHE A 112 -5.41 -2.80 3.18
N LEU A 113 -4.19 -3.26 2.92
CA LEU A 113 -3.68 -4.51 3.48
C LEU A 113 -3.63 -4.47 5.01
N ILE A 114 -3.26 -3.34 5.63
CA ILE A 114 -3.33 -3.17 7.09
C ILE A 114 -4.78 -3.28 7.58
N ALA A 115 -5.72 -2.58 6.94
CA ALA A 115 -7.13 -2.61 7.34
C ALA A 115 -7.77 -4.00 7.18
N ARG A 116 -7.37 -4.73 6.14
CA ARG A 116 -7.74 -6.13 5.89
C ARG A 116 -7.15 -7.03 6.98
N GLU A 117 -5.86 -6.90 7.26
CA GLU A 117 -5.15 -7.67 8.27
C GLU A 117 -5.77 -7.46 9.66
N LEU A 118 -6.18 -6.25 10.03
CA LEU A 118 -6.88 -5.99 11.30
C LEU A 118 -8.24 -6.70 11.42
N ARG A 119 -8.90 -7.02 10.30
CA ARG A 119 -10.22 -7.69 10.28
C ARG A 119 -10.15 -9.21 10.11
N MET A 120 -9.04 -9.73 9.60
CA MET A 120 -8.81 -11.17 9.56
C MET A 120 -8.71 -11.69 11.01
N GLY A 121 -9.41 -12.77 11.37
CA GLY A 121 -9.31 -13.35 12.73
C GLY A 121 -7.94 -13.99 13.01
N THR A 122 -7.73 -14.52 14.22
CA THR A 122 -6.51 -15.23 14.66
C THR A 122 -6.21 -16.52 13.86
N SER A 123 -7.04 -16.86 12.87
CA SER A 123 -7.07 -18.17 12.21
C SER A 123 -5.93 -18.45 11.23
N GLU A 124 -5.17 -17.45 10.78
CA GLU A 124 -4.01 -17.69 9.90
C GLU A 124 -2.85 -16.77 10.26
N THR A 125 -1.90 -17.25 11.07
CA THR A 125 -0.59 -16.60 11.18
C THR A 125 0.23 -16.95 9.94
N PRO A 126 0.67 -15.98 9.13
CA PRO A 126 1.49 -16.27 7.96
C PRO A 126 2.80 -16.94 8.38
N ARG A 127 2.98 -18.23 8.04
CA ARG A 127 4.24 -18.94 8.25
C ARG A 127 5.15 -18.61 7.07
N LEU A 128 5.84 -17.47 7.15
CA LEU A 128 6.90 -17.14 6.20
C LEU A 128 8.11 -18.03 6.47
N ARG A 129 8.61 -18.69 5.43
CA ARG A 129 9.85 -19.45 5.52
C ARG A 129 11.01 -18.45 5.63
N MET A 130 12.08 -18.83 6.33
CA MET A 130 13.23 -17.96 6.54
C MET A 130 13.85 -17.49 5.21
N THR A 131 13.79 -18.34 4.17
CA THR A 131 14.16 -18.01 2.80
C THR A 131 13.37 -16.84 2.22
N ASP A 132 12.06 -16.84 2.45
CA ASP A 132 11.13 -15.86 1.88
C ASP A 132 11.33 -14.51 2.56
N THR A 133 11.63 -14.52 3.86
CA THR A 133 11.94 -13.30 4.62
C THR A 133 13.23 -12.65 4.10
N THR A 134 14.28 -13.42 3.89
CA THR A 134 15.54 -12.89 3.35
C THR A 134 15.36 -12.36 1.94
N LEU A 135 14.63 -13.08 1.08
CA LEU A 135 14.36 -12.65 -0.29
C LEU A 135 13.56 -11.33 -0.31
N LEU A 136 12.52 -11.22 0.53
CA LEU A 136 11.71 -10.01 0.66
C LEU A 136 12.54 -8.82 1.17
N ALA A 137 13.45 -9.04 2.13
CA ALA A 137 14.33 -8.00 2.62
C ALA A 137 15.27 -7.47 1.53
N VAL A 138 15.86 -8.38 0.74
CA VAL A 138 16.73 -8.00 -0.40
C VAL A 138 15.95 -7.21 -1.44
N VAL A 139 14.77 -7.70 -1.84
CA VAL A 139 13.91 -7.00 -2.80
C VAL A 139 13.53 -5.61 -2.27
N GLY A 140 13.15 -5.49 -0.99
CA GLY A 140 12.81 -4.22 -0.38
C GLY A 140 13.97 -3.21 -0.39
N VAL A 141 15.18 -3.65 -0.03
CA VAL A 141 16.39 -2.79 -0.07
C VAL A 141 16.70 -2.36 -1.50
N MET A 142 16.62 -3.29 -2.45
CA MET A 142 16.86 -3.00 -3.87
C MET A 142 15.85 -1.99 -4.42
N THR A 143 14.56 -2.15 -4.13
CA THR A 143 13.52 -1.21 -4.56
C THR A 143 13.73 0.16 -3.93
N ALA A 144 14.08 0.25 -2.65
CA ALA A 144 14.38 1.51 -1.98
C ALA A 144 15.58 2.20 -2.62
N ALA A 145 16.66 1.47 -2.87
CA ALA A 145 17.86 2.01 -3.52
C ALA A 145 17.58 2.52 -4.94
N LEU A 146 16.80 1.77 -5.74
CA LEU A 146 16.39 2.20 -7.08
C LEU A 146 15.51 3.45 -7.03
N THR A 147 14.61 3.57 -6.05
CA THR A 147 13.77 4.75 -5.89
C THR A 147 14.61 5.98 -5.57
N VAL A 148 15.55 5.84 -4.64
CA VAL A 148 16.51 6.90 -4.28
C VAL A 148 17.36 7.31 -5.47
N TRP A 149 17.82 6.35 -6.27
CA TRP A 149 18.60 6.63 -7.49
C TRP A 149 17.80 7.43 -8.51
N ILE A 150 16.54 7.04 -8.76
CA ILE A 150 15.65 7.74 -9.69
C ILE A 150 15.38 9.18 -9.20
N ASP A 151 15.18 9.38 -7.90
CA ASP A 151 14.95 10.71 -7.33
C ASP A 151 16.21 11.62 -7.36
N MET A 152 17.41 11.04 -7.47
CA MET A 152 18.68 11.79 -7.50
C MET A 152 19.21 12.08 -8.92
N GLY A 153 18.67 11.44 -9.95
CA GLY A 153 19.14 11.53 -11.35
C GLY A 153 18.29 12.44 -12.21
#